data_AF-A0A8T1QEA4-F1
#
_entry.id   AF-A0A8T1QEA4-F1
#
_cell.length_a   1.000
_cell.length_b   1.000
_cell.length_c   1.000
_cell.angle_alpha   90.00
_cell.angle_beta   90.00
_cell.angle_gamma   90.00
#
_symmetry.space_group_name_H-M   'P 1'
#
loop_
_entity.id
_entity.type
_entity.pdbx_description
1 polymer ?
#
loop_
_entity_poly.entity_id
_entity_poly.type
_entity_poly.pdbx_seq_one_letter_code
_entity_poly.pdbx_strand_id
1 'polypeptide(L)'
;MLDPSFSLNFFLRLWTRKEKEIAIVTHSGFLFHTLTSFGNDCHPSVKKEICKHFANCELRSMVIVDRSMAGSDDSTTNYPGKIPSGLDLPNDVAVEKKLEKEETDSGFT
;
A
#
# COMPACT_ATOMS: atom_id res chain seq x y z
N MET A 1 -4.38 -18.52 18.34
CA MET A 1 -2.93 -18.30 18.14
C MET A 1 -2.64 -18.70 16.70
N LEU A 2 -2.28 -17.75 15.82
CA LEU A 2 -1.96 -18.06 14.43
C LEU A 2 -0.62 -18.79 14.38
N ASP A 3 -0.58 -19.94 13.72
CA ASP A 3 0.64 -20.73 13.57
C ASP A 3 1.70 -19.94 12.76
N PRO A 4 2.94 -19.77 13.24
CA PRO A 4 4.00 -19.04 12.54
C PRO A 4 4.28 -19.57 11.13
N SER A 5 4.05 -20.87 10.90
CA SER A 5 4.21 -21.50 9.59
C SER A 5 3.23 -20.92 8.56
N PHE A 6 1.99 -20.62 8.95
CA PHE A 6 0.99 -20.11 8.01
C PHE A 6 1.37 -18.75 7.44
N SER A 7 1.86 -17.86 8.31
CA SER A 7 2.30 -16.52 7.92
C SER A 7 3.47 -16.53 6.94
N LEU A 8 4.49 -17.35 7.16
CA LEU A 8 5.62 -17.44 6.24
C LEU A 8 5.22 -18.08 4.91
N ASN A 9 4.38 -19.13 4.95
CA ASN A 9 3.84 -19.76 3.75
C ASN A 9 3.03 -18.78 2.89
N PHE A 10 2.35 -17.80 3.49
CA PHE A 10 1.65 -16.76 2.75
C PHE A 10 2.61 -15.91 1.90
N PHE A 11 3.71 -15.43 2.47
CA PHE A 11 4.71 -14.66 1.71
C PHE A 11 5.42 -15.50 0.65
N LEU A 12 5.77 -16.75 0.96
CA LEU A 12 6.33 -17.68 -0.03
C LEU A 12 5.36 -17.90 -1.22
N ARG A 13 4.05 -17.95 -0.96
CA ARG A 13 3.04 -18.04 -2.02
C ARG A 13 2.86 -16.74 -2.80
N LEU A 14 3.09 -15.58 -2.18
CA LEU A 14 3.14 -14.31 -2.91
C LEU A 14 4.39 -14.24 -3.79
N TRP A 15 5.50 -14.82 -3.33
CA TRP A 15 6.76 -14.85 -4.07
C TRP A 15 6.70 -15.66 -5.37
N THR A 16 5.84 -16.69 -5.44
CA THR A 16 5.67 -17.50 -6.66
C THR A 16 4.77 -16.86 -7.72
N ARG A 17 4.22 -15.66 -7.43
CA ARG A 17 3.41 -14.89 -8.38
C ARG A 17 4.30 -14.20 -9.41
N LYS A 18 3.74 -13.93 -10.59
CA LYS A 18 4.46 -13.23 -11.68
C LYS A 18 4.43 -11.71 -11.49
N GLU A 19 3.46 -11.25 -10.71
CA GLU A 19 3.22 -9.85 -10.40
C GLU A 19 4.34 -9.30 -9.50
N LYS A 20 4.95 -8.18 -9.91
CA LYS A 20 6.01 -7.50 -9.15
C LYS A 20 5.48 -6.51 -8.11
N GLU A 21 4.27 -6.01 -8.33
CA GLU A 21 3.61 -5.01 -7.50
C GLU A 21 2.34 -5.62 -6.91
N ILE A 22 2.36 -5.89 -5.60
CA ILE A 22 1.27 -6.57 -4.91
C ILE A 22 0.78 -5.68 -3.77
N ALA A 23 -0.50 -5.32 -3.80
CA ALA A 23 -1.17 -4.66 -2.69
C ALA A 23 -1.87 -5.71 -1.81
N ILE A 24 -1.61 -5.66 -0.49
CA ILE A 24 -2.19 -6.59 0.49
C ILE A 24 -3.12 -5.80 1.41
N VAL A 25 -4.41 -6.12 1.41
CA VAL A 25 -5.40 -5.55 2.33
C VAL A 25 -5.77 -6.61 3.36
N THR A 26 -5.43 -6.36 4.62
CA THR A 26 -5.66 -7.31 5.72
C THR A 26 -5.65 -6.57 7.06
N HIS A 27 -5.90 -7.30 8.14
CA HIS A 27 -5.86 -6.75 9.50
C HIS A 27 -4.42 -6.52 9.97
N SER A 28 -4.21 -5.47 10.77
CA SER A 28 -2.91 -5.08 11.31
C SER A 28 -2.23 -6.20 12.11
N GLY A 29 -2.99 -6.99 12.86
CA GLY A 29 -2.47 -8.13 13.61
C GLY A 29 -1.88 -9.22 12.71
N PHE A 30 -2.51 -9.49 11.56
CA PHE A 30 -1.97 -10.44 10.59
C PHE A 30 -0.64 -9.94 10.01
N LEU A 31 -0.57 -8.67 9.59
CA LEU A 31 0.67 -8.08 9.09
C LEU A 31 1.76 -8.09 10.15
N PHE A 32 1.44 -7.72 11.39
CA PHE A 32 2.40 -7.67 12.48
C PHE A 32 3.07 -9.02 12.72
N HIS A 33 2.28 -10.09 12.91
CA HIS A 33 2.84 -11.43 13.14
C HIS A 33 3.64 -11.92 11.94
N THR A 34 3.16 -11.66 10.73
CA THR A 34 3.77 -12.15 9.50
C THR A 34 5.09 -11.43 9.19
N LEU A 35 5.13 -10.10 9.32
CA LEU A 35 6.32 -9.28 9.12
C LEU A 35 7.35 -9.46 10.23
N THR A 36 6.92 -9.74 11.46
CA THR A 36 7.83 -10.05 12.57
C THR A 36 8.60 -11.35 12.34
N SER A 37 7.92 -12.40 11.86
CA SER A 37 8.57 -13.67 11.52
C SER A 37 9.49 -13.53 10.30
N PHE A 38 9.05 -12.80 9.27
CA PHE A 38 9.85 -12.56 8.06
C PHE A 38 11.10 -11.70 8.34
N GLY A 39 10.98 -10.69 9.20
CA GLY A 39 12.02 -9.73 9.51
C GLY A 39 13.18 -10.23 10.37
N ASN A 40 13.22 -11.50 10.77
CA ASN A 40 14.25 -12.02 11.66
C ASN A 40 15.66 -11.93 11.07
N ASP A 41 15.79 -12.05 9.75
CA ASP A 41 17.07 -12.01 9.03
C ASP A 41 17.43 -10.60 8.50
N CYS A 42 16.57 -9.60 8.78
CA CYS A 42 16.79 -8.22 8.36
C CYS A 42 17.63 -7.42 9.36
N HIS A 43 18.22 -6.32 8.90
CA HIS A 43 18.89 -5.36 9.80
C HIS A 43 17.92 -4.89 10.91
N PRO A 44 18.36 -4.74 12.17
CA PRO A 44 17.48 -4.39 13.30
C PRO A 44 16.60 -3.15 13.06
N SER A 45 17.14 -2.14 12.35
CA SER A 45 16.35 -0.95 11.98
C SER A 45 15.19 -1.28 11.04
N VAL A 46 15.41 -2.14 10.04
CA VAL A 46 14.37 -2.56 9.10
C VAL A 46 13.32 -3.38 9.83
N LYS A 47 13.76 -4.33 10.67
CA LYS A 47 12.88 -5.14 11.51
C LYS A 47 11.97 -4.25 12.36
N LYS A 48 12.53 -3.22 13.01
CA LYS A 48 11.77 -2.28 13.83
C LYS A 48 10.65 -1.58 13.05
N GLU A 49 10.92 -1.15 11.82
CA GLU A 49 9.93 -0.44 10.99
C GLU A 49 8.82 -1.37 10.48
N ILE A 50 9.16 -2.55 9.96
CA ILE A 50 8.16 -3.50 9.44
C ILE A 50 7.33 -4.15 10.55
N CYS A 51 7.87 -4.25 11.76
CA CYS A 51 7.15 -4.78 12.93
C CYS A 51 6.32 -3.71 13.66
N LYS A 52 6.36 -2.44 13.24
CA LYS A 52 5.49 -1.43 13.86
C LYS A 52 4.03 -1.73 13.53
N HIS A 53 3.14 -1.65 14.51
CA HIS A 53 1.71 -1.82 14.27
C HIS A 53 1.21 -0.82 13.22
N PHE A 54 0.29 -1.30 12.38
CA PHE A 54 -0.38 -0.49 11.36
C PHE A 54 -1.63 0.13 11.96
N ALA A 55 -1.81 1.43 11.76
CA ALA A 55 -3.07 2.12 12.00
C ALA A 55 -4.14 1.69 10.98
N ASN A 56 -5.40 2.05 11.26
CA ASN A 56 -6.49 1.78 10.33
C ASN A 56 -6.23 2.51 9.00
N CYS A 57 -6.41 1.80 7.89
CA CYS A 57 -6.13 2.28 6.54
C CYS A 57 -4.69 2.76 6.31
N GLU A 58 -3.72 2.36 7.15
CA GLU A 58 -2.31 2.71 6.92
C GLU A 58 -1.72 1.85 5.80
N LEU A 59 -1.19 2.53 4.78
CA LEU A 59 -0.45 1.90 3.69
C LEU A 59 1.05 2.05 3.94
N ARG A 60 1.80 0.94 3.87
CA ARG A 60 3.26 0.97 3.82
C ARG A 60 3.74 0.24 2.57
N SER A 61 4.53 0.94 1.77
CA SER A 61 5.23 0.34 0.63
C SER A 61 6.50 -0.34 1.11
N MET A 62 6.77 -1.55 0.59
CA MET A 62 7.95 -2.33 0.91
C MET A 62 8.52 -2.94 -0.37
N VAL A 63 9.85 -3.01 -0.46
CA VAL A 63 10.54 -3.66 -1.57
C VAL A 63 11.24 -4.89 -1.03
N ILE A 64 10.87 -6.06 -1.56
CA ILE A 64 11.52 -7.33 -1.23
C ILE A 64 12.44 -7.67 -2.40
N VAL A 65 13.72 -7.88 -2.11
CA VAL A 65 14.75 -8.12 -3.12
C VAL A 65 15.17 -9.58 -3.07
N ASP A 66 15.13 -10.25 -4.21
CA ASP A 66 15.74 -11.56 -4.37
C ASP A 66 17.26 -11.41 -4.48
N ARG A 67 18.00 -11.91 -3.49
CA ARG A 67 19.47 -11.89 -3.55
C ARG A 67 20.03 -12.93 -4.53
N SER A 68 19.22 -13.87 -5.02
CA SER A 68 19.64 -15.00 -5.84
C SER A 68 19.71 -14.74 -7.36
N MET A 69 19.42 -13.52 -7.82
CA MET A 69 19.51 -13.09 -9.24
C MET A 69 18.66 -13.90 -10.24
N ALA A 70 17.48 -14.38 -9.85
CA ALA A 70 16.54 -15.00 -10.79
C ALA A 70 15.76 -13.93 -11.60
N GLY A 71 16.25 -13.61 -12.81
CA GLY A 71 15.49 -13.19 -14.01
C GLY A 71 14.60 -11.93 -13.95
N SER A 72 14.81 -10.98 -14.87
CA SER A 72 13.93 -9.82 -15.08
C SER A 72 12.79 -10.12 -16.06
N ASP A 73 11.60 -10.47 -15.57
CA ASP A 73 10.38 -10.52 -16.39
C ASP A 73 9.65 -9.16 -16.41
N ASP A 74 8.77 -8.88 -17.37
CA ASP A 74 8.02 -7.62 -17.44
C ASP A 74 6.91 -7.52 -16.36
N SER A 75 6.65 -6.31 -15.85
CA SER A 75 5.62 -6.08 -14.82
C SER A 75 4.21 -6.31 -15.39
N THR A 76 3.47 -7.28 -14.83
CA THR A 76 2.08 -7.55 -15.21
C THR A 76 1.16 -7.33 -14.01
N THR A 77 0.01 -6.67 -14.20
CA THR A 77 -1.06 -6.54 -13.18
C THR A 77 -2.26 -7.40 -13.56
N ASN A 78 -2.86 -8.08 -12.58
CA ASN A 78 -4.06 -8.90 -12.77
C ASN A 78 -5.38 -8.16 -12.41
N TYR A 79 -5.33 -6.86 -12.13
CA TYR A 79 -6.53 -6.11 -11.75
C TYR A 79 -7.48 -5.95 -12.95
N PRO A 80 -8.69 -6.56 -12.94
CA PRO A 80 -9.63 -6.49 -14.06
C PRO A 80 -10.44 -5.18 -14.07
N GLY A 81 -10.38 -4.41 -12.98
CA GLY A 81 -10.97 -3.08 -12.92
C GLY A 81 -10.10 -2.11 -13.71
N LYS A 82 -10.67 -1.38 -14.64
CA LYS A 82 -9.96 -0.22 -15.20
C LYS A 82 -9.59 0.71 -14.04
N ILE A 83 -8.40 1.30 -14.08
CA ILE A 83 -8.13 2.50 -13.29
C ILE A 83 -9.29 3.46 -13.64
N PRO A 84 -10.15 3.86 -12.68
CA PRO A 84 -11.18 4.83 -12.98
C PRO A 84 -10.47 6.05 -13.54
N SER A 85 -10.96 6.58 -14.66
CA SER A 85 -10.41 7.79 -15.29
C SER A 85 -10.73 9.02 -14.42
N GLY A 86 -10.18 9.05 -13.21
CA GLY A 86 -10.10 10.21 -12.36
C GLY A 86 -8.80 10.92 -12.68
N LEU A 87 -8.88 12.22 -12.93
CA LEU A 87 -7.71 13.08 -13.02
C LEU A 87 -7.01 13.01 -11.66
N ASP A 88 -5.76 12.52 -11.61
CA ASP A 88 -4.91 12.56 -10.42
C ASP A 88 -4.57 14.03 -10.12
N LEU A 89 -5.55 14.76 -9.60
CA LEU A 89 -5.35 16.14 -9.18
C LEU A 89 -4.82 16.13 -7.74
N PRO A 90 -3.67 16.77 -7.47
CA PRO A 90 -3.24 16.99 -6.11
C PRO A 90 -4.33 17.76 -5.35
N ASN A 91 -4.61 17.33 -4.12
CA ASN A 91 -5.66 17.87 -3.25
C ASN A 91 -5.44 19.35 -2.89
N ASP A 92 -4.32 19.94 -3.30
CA ASP A 92 -3.92 21.33 -3.06
C ASP A 92 -4.65 22.36 -3.97
N VAL A 93 -5.42 21.91 -4.96
CA VAL A 93 -6.21 22.78 -5.87
C VAL A 93 -7.68 22.88 -5.46
N ALA A 94 -8.08 22.29 -4.33
CA ALA A 94 -9.47 22.30 -3.86
C ALA A 94 -9.84 23.54 -3.02
N VAL A 95 -8.88 24.41 -2.67
CA VAL A 95 -9.11 25.51 -1.71
C VAL A 95 -9.68 26.77 -2.36
N GLU A 96 -9.49 27.02 -3.66
CA GLU A 96 -9.82 28.34 -4.22
C GLU A 96 -11.27 28.52 -4.70
N LYS A 97 -12.09 27.48 -4.81
CA LYS A 97 -13.46 27.62 -5.35
C LYS A 97 -14.56 27.96 -4.34
N LYS A 98 -14.23 28.34 -3.10
CA LYS A 98 -15.25 28.64 -2.07
C LYS A 98 -15.40 30.11 -1.67
N LEU A 99 -14.63 31.04 -2.24
CA LEU A 99 -14.66 32.46 -1.83
C LEU A 99 -15.20 33.45 -2.87
N GLU A 100 -15.72 33.02 -4.02
CA GLU A 100 -16.29 33.93 -5.03
C GLU A 100 -17.83 33.96 -5.11
N LYS A 101 -18.55 33.37 -4.14
CA LYS A 101 -20.01 33.48 -4.06
C LYS A 101 -20.45 34.29 -2.84
N GLU A 102 -19.87 35.47 -2.66
CA GLU A 102 -20.35 36.44 -1.67
C GLU A 102 -20.10 37.88 -2.14
N GLU A 103 -20.53 38.24 -3.35
CA GLU A 103 -20.83 39.63 -3.71
C GLU A 103 -21.61 39.66 -5.04
N THR A 104 -22.60 40.56 -5.12
CA THR A 104 -23.52 40.85 -6.24
C THR A 104 -24.82 40.04 -6.34
N ASP A 105 -25.80 40.41 -5.52
CA ASP A 105 -27.09 40.85 -6.11
C ASP A 105 -27.71 41.96 -5.24
N SER A 106 -27.31 43.19 -5.57
CA SER A 106 -27.98 44.40 -5.16
C SER A 106 -28.96 44.83 -6.25
N GLY A 107 -30.26 44.68 -6.00
CA GLY A 107 -31.27 45.68 -6.35
C GLY A 107 -32.01 45.58 -7.68
N PHE A 108 -33.35 45.62 -7.53
CA PHE A 108 -34.30 46.47 -8.26
C PHE A 108 -34.84 45.97 -9.61
N THR A 109 -36.08 45.45 -9.61
CA THR A 109 -37.30 46.17 -10.04
C THR A 109 -38.55 45.42 -9.59
#